data_AF-A0A4U9HGT3-F1
#
_entry.id   AF-A0A4U9HGT3-F1
#
_cell.length_a   1.000
_cell.length_b   1.000
_cell.length_c   1.000
_cell.angle_alpha   90.00
_cell.angle_beta   90.00
_cell.angle_gamma   90.00
#
_symmetry.space_group_name_H-M   'P 1'
#
loop_
_entity.id
_entity.type
_entity.pdbx_description
1 polymer ?
#
loop_
_entity_poly.entity_id
_entity_poly.type
_entity_poly.pdbx_seq_one_letter_code
_entity_poly.pdbx_strand_id
1 'polypeptide(L)'
;MLGQPVSMLIPDVVGFKLTGKLSEGITATDLVLTVTQMLRKHGVVGKFVEFYGDALAQLPLADRATIANMSPEYGATCGFFPVDEVTLGYLKLSGRSDEQIELVENYAKAQGMWRHPGDEPVFTSSLALDMSTVETSLAGPKRPQDRVALSAVPQAFQASTELEIGGQPNKADAVSFTLNGETHPLSNGAVVIAAITSCTNTSNPSVMMAAGLLAKNAVEKGLQVKPWVKTSLAPGSKVVTDYFASAG
;
A
#
# COMPACT_ATOMS: atom_id res chain seq x y z
N MET A 1 22.22 -19.93 -3.68
CA MET A 1 21.89 -21.30 -4.14
C MET A 1 23.03 -22.29 -3.90
N LEU A 2 24.30 -21.91 -4.04
CA LEU A 2 25.46 -22.80 -3.81
C LEU A 2 25.92 -22.91 -2.35
N GLY A 3 25.05 -22.63 -1.37
CA GLY A 3 25.39 -22.66 0.06
C GLY A 3 26.28 -21.51 0.57
N GLN A 4 26.66 -20.55 -0.29
CA GLN A 4 27.47 -19.40 0.13
C GLN A 4 26.65 -18.42 1.01
N PRO A 5 27.16 -18.01 2.18
CA PRO A 5 26.53 -16.98 3.00
C PRO A 5 26.43 -15.62 2.29
N VAL A 6 25.40 -14.84 2.64
CA VAL A 6 25.31 -13.44 2.21
C VAL A 6 26.26 -12.61 3.06
N SER A 7 27.18 -11.90 2.42
CA SER A 7 28.05 -10.93 3.09
C SER A 7 27.35 -9.58 3.15
N MET A 8 27.13 -9.07 4.36
CA MET A 8 26.54 -7.75 4.60
C MET A 8 27.13 -7.12 5.86
N LEU A 9 27.16 -5.79 5.90
CA LEU A 9 27.42 -5.07 7.15
C LEU A 9 26.25 -5.30 8.11
N ILE A 10 26.53 -5.35 9.41
CA ILE A 10 25.46 -5.38 10.42
C ILE A 10 24.67 -4.07 10.26
N PRO A 11 23.39 -4.13 9.89
CA PRO A 11 22.62 -2.95 9.56
C PRO A 11 22.13 -2.26 10.84
N ASP A 12 22.02 -0.94 10.80
CA ASP A 12 21.20 -0.21 11.76
C ASP A 12 19.73 -0.65 11.62
N VAL A 13 19.01 -0.65 12.74
CA VAL A 13 17.57 -0.94 12.77
C VAL A 13 16.82 0.31 13.18
N VAL A 14 15.88 0.75 12.33
CA VAL A 14 14.97 1.85 12.61
C VAL A 14 13.65 1.28 13.08
N GLY A 15 13.28 1.56 14.33
CA GLY A 15 11.98 1.19 14.88
C GLY A 15 10.89 2.12 14.34
N PHE A 16 9.80 1.56 13.85
CA PHE A 16 8.64 2.32 13.40
C PHE A 16 7.42 1.95 14.24
N LYS A 17 7.12 2.78 15.24
CA LYS A 17 6.03 2.55 16.20
C LYS A 17 4.69 2.90 15.56
N LEU A 18 3.77 1.94 15.55
CA LEU A 18 2.38 2.16 15.17
C LEU A 18 1.51 2.20 16.42
N THR A 19 0.67 3.23 16.48
CA THR A 19 -0.31 3.45 17.56
C THR A 19 -1.68 3.80 16.97
N GLY A 20 -2.72 3.79 17.80
CA GLY A 20 -4.07 4.11 17.35
C GLY A 20 -4.67 3.06 16.43
N LYS A 21 -5.66 3.49 15.63
CA LYS A 21 -6.39 2.64 14.67
C LYS A 21 -6.66 3.46 13.41
N LEU A 22 -6.62 2.81 12.25
CA LEU A 22 -7.03 3.46 10.99
C LEU A 22 -8.50 3.87 11.06
N SER A 23 -8.77 5.10 10.63
CA SER A 23 -10.12 5.63 10.49
C SER A 23 -10.90 4.89 9.40
N GLU A 24 -12.24 4.90 9.49
CA GLU A 24 -13.09 4.28 8.46
C GLU A 24 -12.83 4.91 7.09
N GLY A 25 -12.80 4.06 6.05
CA GLY A 25 -12.50 4.48 4.67
C GLY A 25 -11.02 4.65 4.36
N ILE A 26 -10.13 4.60 5.36
CA ILE A 26 -8.67 4.59 5.15
C ILE A 26 -8.21 3.18 4.80
N THR A 27 -7.33 3.10 3.81
CA THR A 27 -6.84 1.82 3.26
C THR A 27 -5.39 1.54 3.64
N ALA A 28 -4.95 0.29 3.44
CA ALA A 28 -3.54 -0.10 3.55
C ALA A 28 -2.64 0.73 2.62
N THR A 29 -3.16 1.15 1.45
CA THR A 29 -2.44 2.00 0.49
C THR A 29 -2.16 3.38 1.09
N ASP A 30 -3.13 3.99 1.77
CA ASP A 30 -2.94 5.30 2.42
C ASP A 30 -1.90 5.23 3.54
N LEU A 31 -1.96 4.16 4.33
CA LEU A 31 -0.99 3.90 5.39
C LEU A 31 0.43 3.74 4.83
N VAL A 32 0.62 2.89 3.81
CA VAL A 32 1.96 2.67 3.25
C VAL A 32 2.53 3.91 2.57
N LEU A 33 1.71 4.74 1.91
CA LEU A 33 2.18 6.01 1.34
C LEU A 33 2.65 6.98 2.43
N THR A 34 1.92 7.04 3.56
CA THR A 34 2.31 7.85 4.73
C THR A 34 3.62 7.35 5.33
N VAL A 35 3.74 6.04 5.55
CA VAL A 35 4.95 5.39 6.05
C VAL A 35 6.14 5.62 5.10
N THR A 36 5.94 5.47 3.80
CA THR A 36 6.97 5.67 2.77
C THR A 36 7.50 7.10 2.79
N GLN A 37 6.61 8.10 2.86
CA GLN A 37 6.99 9.51 2.96
C GLN A 37 7.84 9.78 4.22
N MET A 38 7.40 9.27 5.38
CA MET A 38 8.10 9.46 6.66
C MET A 38 9.48 8.80 6.66
N LEU A 39 9.58 7.54 6.21
CA LEU A 39 10.83 6.79 6.17
C LEU A 39 11.82 7.37 5.15
N ARG A 40 11.34 7.88 4.00
CA ARG A 40 12.20 8.60 3.05
C ARG A 40 12.77 9.88 3.65
N LYS A 41 11.93 10.65 4.36
CA LYS A 41 12.38 11.87 5.04
C LYS A 41 13.41 11.57 6.13
N HIS A 42 13.25 10.46 6.86
CA HIS A 42 14.18 10.04 7.91
C HIS A 42 15.52 9.51 7.37
N GLY A 43 15.51 8.87 6.19
CA GLY A 43 16.72 8.35 5.55
C GLY A 43 17.10 6.96 6.06
N VAL A 44 16.43 5.94 5.52
CA VAL A 44 16.63 4.53 5.90
C VAL A 44 17.37 3.69 4.85
N VAL A 45 18.11 4.35 3.95
CA VAL A 45 18.87 3.67 2.89
C VAL A 45 19.91 2.72 3.50
N GLY A 46 19.84 1.44 3.14
CA GLY A 46 20.75 0.40 3.64
C GLY A 46 20.52 -0.04 5.09
N LYS A 47 19.42 0.40 5.71
CA LYS A 47 19.02 0.04 7.08
C LYS A 47 17.87 -0.96 7.07
N PHE A 48 17.64 -1.60 8.20
CA PHE A 48 16.40 -2.34 8.46
C PHE A 48 15.37 -1.40 9.06
N VAL A 49 14.10 -1.63 8.74
CA VAL A 49 12.97 -1.00 9.40
C VAL A 49 12.18 -2.10 10.07
N GLU A 50 12.01 -2.01 11.39
CA GLU A 50 11.19 -2.93 12.17
C GLU A 50 9.96 -2.22 12.70
N PHE A 51 8.79 -2.74 12.36
CA PHE A 51 7.51 -2.19 12.81
C PHE A 51 7.13 -2.81 14.16
N TYR A 52 6.70 -1.96 15.09
CA TYR A 52 6.36 -2.37 16.45
C TYR A 52 5.22 -1.51 17.03
N GLY A 53 4.80 -1.83 18.26
CA GLY A 53 3.68 -1.17 18.95
C GLY A 53 2.38 -1.98 18.93
N ASP A 54 1.44 -1.61 19.78
CA ASP A 54 0.21 -2.38 20.01
C ASP A 54 -0.78 -2.35 18.86
N ALA A 55 -0.68 -1.33 17.99
CA ALA A 55 -1.53 -1.22 16.81
C ALA A 55 -1.31 -2.36 15.80
N LEU A 56 -0.17 -3.06 15.83
CA LEU A 56 0.09 -4.21 14.96
C LEU A 56 -0.99 -5.28 15.11
N ALA A 57 -1.51 -5.50 16.33
CA ALA A 57 -2.55 -6.50 16.59
C ALA A 57 -3.86 -6.20 15.83
N GLN A 58 -4.07 -4.95 15.38
CA GLN A 58 -5.24 -4.54 14.61
C GLN A 58 -4.98 -4.48 13.10
N LEU A 59 -3.73 -4.64 12.66
CA LEU A 59 -3.35 -4.63 11.25
C LEU A 59 -3.36 -6.05 10.68
N PRO A 60 -4.27 -6.36 9.75
CA PRO A 60 -4.28 -7.63 9.04
C PRO A 60 -2.93 -7.91 8.36
N LEU A 61 -2.59 -9.19 8.17
CA LEU A 61 -1.30 -9.55 7.57
C LEU A 61 -1.12 -8.99 6.15
N ALA A 62 -2.21 -8.89 5.37
CA ALA A 62 -2.16 -8.29 4.04
C ALA A 62 -1.69 -6.82 4.08
N ASP A 63 -2.12 -6.04 5.08
CA ASP A 63 -1.72 -4.64 5.24
C ASP A 63 -0.25 -4.55 5.63
N ARG A 64 0.22 -5.43 6.51
CA ARG A 64 1.65 -5.55 6.87
C ARG A 64 2.50 -5.88 5.64
N ALA A 65 2.03 -6.81 4.81
CA ALA A 65 2.69 -7.19 3.56
C ALA A 65 2.72 -6.03 2.55
N THR A 66 1.64 -5.25 2.43
CA THR A 66 1.61 -4.01 1.62
C THR A 66 2.70 -3.04 2.06
N ILE A 67 2.86 -2.83 3.37
CA ILE A 67 3.89 -1.93 3.92
C ILE A 67 5.30 -2.48 3.65
N ALA A 68 5.54 -3.75 3.98
CA ALA A 68 6.86 -4.37 3.81
C ALA A 68 7.28 -4.47 2.33
N ASN A 69 6.32 -4.68 1.42
CA ASN A 69 6.55 -4.73 -0.03
C ASN A 69 7.14 -3.42 -0.55
N MET A 70 6.75 -2.28 0.03
CA MET A 70 7.26 -0.97 -0.38
C MET A 70 8.61 -0.59 0.23
N SER A 71 9.34 -1.55 0.81
CA SER A 71 10.68 -1.30 1.36
C SER A 71 11.69 -0.70 0.39
N PRO A 72 11.75 -1.10 -0.90
CA PRO A 72 12.59 -0.42 -1.88
C PRO A 72 12.19 1.04 -2.08
N GLU A 73 10.90 1.35 -2.05
CA GLU A 73 10.33 2.69 -2.26
C GLU A 73 10.69 3.66 -1.14
N TYR A 74 10.90 3.20 0.09
CA TYR A 74 11.48 4.01 1.17
C TYR A 74 12.98 3.81 1.41
N GLY A 75 13.59 2.83 0.73
CA GLY A 75 15.04 2.62 0.65
C GLY A 75 15.60 1.65 1.68
N ALA A 76 14.77 1.05 2.53
CA ALA A 76 15.24 0.06 3.49
C ALA A 76 15.63 -1.23 2.78
N THR A 77 16.57 -1.96 3.36
CA THR A 77 16.91 -3.32 2.92
C THR A 77 15.79 -4.30 3.28
N CYS A 78 15.08 -4.05 4.38
CA CYS A 78 13.99 -4.88 4.87
C CYS A 78 12.94 -4.03 5.61
N GLY A 79 11.67 -4.32 5.39
CA GLY A 79 10.57 -3.91 6.27
C GLY A 79 10.07 -5.13 7.04
N PHE A 80 10.34 -5.21 8.34
CA PHE A 80 10.12 -6.38 9.18
C PHE A 80 8.91 -6.18 10.10
N PHE A 81 8.03 -7.17 10.13
CA PHE A 81 6.96 -7.30 11.12
C PHE A 81 7.20 -8.61 11.88
N PRO A 82 7.27 -8.58 13.22
CA PRO A 82 7.52 -9.78 14.01
C PRO A 82 6.34 -10.76 13.97
N VAL A 83 6.61 -12.03 14.29
CA VAL A 83 5.60 -13.09 14.33
C VAL A 83 4.69 -12.89 15.55
N ASP A 84 3.38 -13.03 15.34
CA ASP A 84 2.35 -12.85 16.35
C ASP A 84 1.09 -13.65 15.99
N GLU A 85 0.01 -13.46 16.76
CA GLU A 85 -1.27 -14.14 16.57
C GLU A 85 -1.88 -13.85 15.18
N VAL A 86 -1.68 -12.66 14.62
CA VAL A 86 -2.18 -12.32 13.27
C VAL A 86 -1.44 -13.13 12.21
N THR A 87 -0.14 -13.36 12.41
CA THR A 87 0.64 -14.26 11.54
C THR A 87 0.06 -15.67 11.55
N LEU A 88 -0.24 -16.24 12.72
CA LEU A 88 -0.87 -17.57 12.82
C LEU A 88 -2.27 -17.60 12.20
N GLY A 89 -3.07 -16.55 12.42
CA GLY A 89 -4.39 -16.39 11.80
C GLY A 89 -4.32 -16.43 10.28
N TYR A 90 -3.30 -15.80 9.68
CA TYR A 90 -3.08 -15.86 8.25
C TYR A 90 -2.59 -17.24 7.77
N LEU A 91 -1.72 -17.92 8.51
CA LEU A 91 -1.30 -19.29 8.18
C LEU A 91 -2.49 -20.23 8.14
N LYS A 92 -3.40 -20.11 9.10
CA LYS A 92 -4.67 -20.86 9.11
C LYS A 92 -5.54 -20.51 7.91
N LEU A 93 -5.76 -19.21 7.66
CA LEU A 93 -6.56 -18.73 6.53
C LEU A 93 -6.02 -19.23 5.17
N SER A 94 -4.70 -19.33 5.03
CA SER A 94 -4.01 -19.80 3.82
C SER A 94 -3.84 -21.34 3.75
N GLY A 95 -4.53 -22.07 4.64
CA GLY A 95 -4.64 -23.53 4.58
C GLY A 95 -3.42 -24.29 5.09
N ARG A 96 -2.61 -23.72 5.99
CA ARG A 96 -1.57 -24.47 6.69
C ARG A 96 -2.20 -25.38 7.75
N SER A 97 -1.58 -26.55 7.99
CA SER A 97 -2.08 -27.52 8.97
C SER A 97 -1.92 -27.00 10.39
N ASP A 98 -2.78 -27.45 11.31
CA ASP A 98 -2.72 -27.07 12.72
C ASP A 98 -1.36 -27.46 13.34
N GLU A 99 -0.81 -28.62 12.96
CA GLU A 99 0.52 -29.09 13.36
C GLU A 99 1.64 -28.11 12.95
N GLN A 100 1.56 -27.56 11.73
CA GLN A 100 2.54 -26.58 11.26
C GLN A 100 2.39 -25.24 11.98
N ILE A 101 1.16 -24.82 12.25
CA ILE A 101 0.87 -23.58 12.98
C ILE A 101 1.41 -23.67 14.41
N GLU A 102 1.16 -24.79 15.10
CA GLU A 102 1.66 -25.07 16.44
C GLU A 102 3.20 -25.08 16.47
N LEU A 103 3.84 -25.70 15.47
CA LEU A 103 5.30 -25.68 15.35
C LEU A 103 5.84 -24.26 15.21
N VAL A 104 5.24 -23.43 14.34
CA VAL A 104 5.66 -22.04 14.13
C VAL A 104 5.53 -21.23 15.42
N GLU A 105 4.42 -21.37 16.13
CA GLU A 105 4.18 -20.68 17.41
C GLU A 105 5.22 -21.08 18.47
N ASN A 106 5.37 -22.38 18.70
CA ASN A 106 6.27 -22.92 19.73
C ASN A 106 7.72 -22.54 19.43
N TYR A 107 8.14 -22.64 18.17
CA TYR A 107 9.48 -22.26 17.75
C TYR A 107 9.72 -20.75 17.92
N ALA A 108 8.81 -19.90 17.44
CA ALA A 108 8.95 -18.45 17.55
C ALA A 108 9.05 -18.00 19.02
N LYS A 109 8.23 -18.57 19.91
CA LYS A 109 8.28 -18.30 21.36
C LYS A 109 9.58 -18.80 21.99
N ALA A 110 10.00 -20.03 21.70
CA ALA A 110 11.23 -20.60 22.26
C ALA A 110 12.50 -19.84 21.83
N GLN A 111 12.50 -19.23 20.65
CA GLN A 111 13.62 -18.44 20.12
C GLN A 111 13.53 -16.95 20.50
N GLY A 112 12.50 -16.50 21.21
CA GLY A 112 12.31 -15.08 21.54
C GLY A 112 11.99 -14.20 20.34
N MET A 113 11.41 -14.77 19.27
CA MET A 113 10.99 -14.07 18.05
C MET A 113 9.50 -13.74 18.03
N TRP A 114 8.78 -14.11 19.10
CA TRP A 114 7.36 -13.84 19.25
C TRP A 114 7.13 -12.43 19.79
N ARG A 115 6.25 -11.66 19.13
CA ARG A 115 5.84 -10.33 19.59
C ARG A 115 4.85 -10.45 20.74
N HIS A 116 5.09 -9.71 21.81
CA HIS A 116 4.16 -9.52 22.92
C HIS A 116 3.54 -8.11 22.92
N PRO A 117 2.31 -7.94 23.44
CA PRO A 117 1.75 -6.61 23.70
C PRO A 117 2.66 -5.81 24.64
N GLY A 118 2.89 -4.54 24.30
CA GLY A 118 3.76 -3.64 25.07
C GLY A 118 5.27 -3.79 24.81
N ASP A 119 5.69 -4.66 23.89
CA ASP A 119 7.12 -4.76 23.53
C ASP A 119 7.67 -3.43 22.99
N GLU A 120 8.81 -3.03 23.55
CA GLU A 120 9.58 -1.84 23.16
C GLU A 120 11.05 -2.23 22.93
N PRO A 121 11.39 -2.83 21.77
CA PRO A 121 12.78 -3.18 21.47
C PRO A 121 13.68 -1.94 21.37
N VAL A 122 14.98 -2.13 21.59
CA VAL A 122 15.97 -1.05 21.49
C VAL A 122 16.45 -0.93 20.04
N PHE A 123 16.14 0.19 19.41
CA PHE A 123 16.49 0.49 18.01
C PHE A 123 17.59 1.54 17.92
N THR A 124 18.29 1.59 16.78
CA THR A 124 19.29 2.64 16.50
C THR A 124 18.63 4.03 16.45
N SER A 125 17.43 4.10 15.88
CA SER A 125 16.58 5.29 15.88
C SER A 125 15.12 4.87 15.76
N SER A 126 14.19 5.77 16.10
CA SER A 126 12.76 5.47 16.09
C SER A 126 11.93 6.57 15.44
N LEU A 127 10.85 6.17 14.78
CA LEU A 127 9.74 7.00 14.35
C LEU A 127 8.45 6.47 14.98
N ALA A 128 7.44 7.33 15.09
CA ALA A 128 6.11 6.93 15.54
C ALA A 128 5.04 7.51 14.62
N LEU A 129 4.00 6.73 14.37
CA LEU A 129 2.81 7.12 13.63
C LEU A 129 1.56 6.71 14.42
N ASP A 130 0.70 7.68 14.68
CA ASP A 130 -0.69 7.41 15.07
C ASP A 130 -1.50 7.15 13.81
N MET A 131 -2.01 5.93 13.66
CA MET A 131 -2.75 5.53 12.48
C MET A 131 -4.08 6.28 12.31
N SER A 132 -4.60 6.91 13.37
CA SER A 132 -5.80 7.74 13.28
C SER A 132 -5.58 9.04 12.50
N THR A 133 -4.33 9.48 12.35
CA THR A 133 -3.97 10.68 11.59
C THR A 133 -3.76 10.40 10.10
N VAL A 134 -3.85 9.15 9.67
CA VAL A 134 -3.71 8.79 8.25
C VAL A 134 -4.97 9.24 7.52
N GLU A 135 -4.77 9.96 6.42
CA GLU A 135 -5.82 10.43 5.53
C GLU A 135 -5.66 9.81 4.14
N THR A 136 -6.75 9.75 3.38
CA THR A 136 -6.75 9.28 1.99
C THR A 136 -5.77 10.07 1.15
N SER A 137 -4.93 9.38 0.37
CA SER A 137 -3.85 10.01 -0.38
C SER A 137 -3.52 9.29 -1.69
N LEU A 138 -2.81 10.02 -2.55
CA LEU A 138 -2.18 9.50 -3.76
C LEU A 138 -0.67 9.76 -3.70
N ALA A 139 0.10 9.08 -4.54
CA ALA A 139 1.50 9.40 -4.75
C ALA A 139 1.75 9.75 -6.22
N GLY A 140 2.46 10.84 -6.46
CA GLY A 140 2.79 11.29 -7.80
C GLY A 140 3.01 12.80 -7.91
N PRO A 141 3.12 13.32 -9.14
CA PRO A 141 2.94 12.60 -10.41
C PRO A 141 4.16 11.76 -10.84
N LYS A 142 5.31 11.92 -10.18
CA LYS A 142 6.59 11.36 -10.67
C LYS A 142 7.21 10.27 -9.79
N ARG A 143 7.03 10.33 -8.46
CA ARG A 143 7.73 9.43 -7.53
C ARG A 143 6.78 8.86 -6.47
N PRO A 144 6.99 7.61 -6.00
CA PRO A 144 6.14 6.99 -4.97
C PRO A 144 6.12 7.71 -3.62
N GLN A 145 7.20 8.43 -3.27
CA GLN A 145 7.28 9.19 -2.03
C GLN A 145 6.62 10.58 -2.10
N ASP A 146 6.19 11.02 -3.29
CA ASP A 146 5.49 12.30 -3.49
C ASP A 146 4.02 12.15 -3.08
N ARG A 147 3.78 11.85 -1.81
CA ARG A 147 2.44 11.70 -1.23
C ARG A 147 1.71 13.05 -1.25
N VAL A 148 0.48 13.05 -1.75
CA VAL A 148 -0.45 14.17 -1.76
C VAL A 148 -1.77 13.71 -1.15
N ALA A 149 -2.29 14.45 -0.17
CA ALA A 149 -3.63 14.21 0.37
C ALA A 149 -4.66 14.27 -0.77
N LEU A 150 -5.66 13.38 -0.78
CA LEU A 150 -6.64 13.30 -1.87
C LEU A 150 -7.35 14.64 -2.11
N SER A 151 -7.65 15.37 -1.04
CA SER A 151 -8.25 16.71 -1.07
C SER A 151 -7.36 17.78 -1.73
N ALA A 152 -6.05 17.57 -1.76
CA ALA A 152 -5.05 18.50 -2.29
C ALA A 152 -4.59 18.14 -3.73
N VAL A 153 -5.07 17.02 -4.29
CA VAL A 153 -4.69 16.56 -5.64
C VAL A 153 -4.98 17.61 -6.72
N PRO A 154 -6.13 18.31 -6.76
CA PRO A 154 -6.38 19.34 -7.77
C PRO A 154 -5.33 20.46 -7.74
N GLN A 155 -5.00 20.96 -6.55
CA GLN A 155 -4.01 22.04 -6.38
C GLN A 155 -2.60 21.55 -6.73
N ALA A 156 -2.22 20.34 -6.29
CA ALA A 156 -0.92 19.75 -6.60
C ALA A 156 -0.75 19.51 -8.11
N PHE A 157 -1.81 19.08 -8.79
CA PHE A 157 -1.79 18.88 -10.24
C PHE A 157 -1.59 20.19 -10.99
N GLN A 158 -2.34 21.24 -10.62
CA GLN A 158 -2.19 22.59 -11.20
C GLN A 158 -0.77 23.12 -11.02
N ALA A 159 -0.24 23.07 -9.80
CA ALA A 159 1.13 23.51 -9.50
C ALA A 159 2.19 22.72 -10.31
N SER A 160 2.01 21.40 -10.46
CA SER A 160 2.93 20.57 -11.25
C SER A 160 2.91 20.94 -12.74
N THR A 161 1.73 21.28 -13.27
CA THR A 161 1.54 21.67 -14.67
C THR A 161 2.19 23.02 -14.96
N GLU A 162 2.04 23.99 -14.05
CA GLU A 162 2.68 25.31 -14.13
C GLU A 162 4.22 25.21 -14.15
N LEU A 163 4.77 24.33 -13.31
CA LEU A 163 6.22 24.10 -13.19
C LEU A 163 6.81 23.38 -14.41
N GLU A 164 6.08 22.46 -15.05
CA GLU A 164 6.56 21.71 -16.21
C GLU A 164 6.48 22.49 -17.53
N ILE A 165 5.48 23.38 -17.68
CA ILE A 165 5.19 24.07 -18.95
C ILE A 165 5.95 25.40 -19.08
N GLY A 166 6.79 25.77 -18.11
CA GLY A 166 7.61 26.99 -18.20
C GLY A 166 6.77 28.26 -18.39
N GLY A 167 5.57 28.31 -17.82
CA GLY A 167 4.70 29.50 -17.83
C GLY A 167 4.03 29.85 -19.15
N GLN A 168 3.93 28.93 -20.13
CA GLN A 168 3.14 29.19 -21.37
C GLN A 168 1.64 28.99 -21.12
N PRO A 169 0.80 30.04 -21.05
CA PRO A 169 -0.59 29.97 -20.57
C PRO A 169 -1.61 29.48 -21.63
N ASN A 170 -1.16 28.90 -22.76
CA ASN A 170 -1.93 28.93 -24.00
C ASN A 170 -1.98 27.61 -24.79
N LYS A 171 -2.07 26.46 -24.11
CA LYS A 171 -2.56 25.23 -24.75
C LYS A 171 -4.04 25.10 -24.49
N ALA A 172 -4.84 24.88 -25.54
CA ALA A 172 -6.28 24.69 -25.45
C ALA A 172 -6.64 23.73 -24.30
N ASP A 173 -7.60 24.13 -23.46
CA ASP A 173 -7.99 23.41 -22.23
C ASP A 173 -8.42 21.96 -22.49
N ALA A 174 -8.88 21.67 -23.72
CA ALA A 174 -9.20 20.35 -24.20
C ALA A 174 -8.91 20.17 -25.70
N VAL A 175 -8.54 18.94 -26.08
CA VAL A 175 -8.41 18.50 -27.47
C VAL A 175 -9.52 17.52 -27.80
N SER A 176 -10.23 17.73 -28.91
CA SER A 176 -11.26 16.80 -29.37
C SER A 176 -10.65 15.63 -30.13
N PHE A 177 -11.18 14.42 -29.89
CA PHE A 177 -10.82 13.21 -30.64
C PHE A 177 -12.07 12.36 -30.90
N THR A 178 -12.01 11.50 -31.93
CA THR A 178 -13.11 10.59 -32.29
C THR A 178 -12.78 9.16 -31.85
N LEU A 179 -13.72 8.53 -31.14
CA LEU A 179 -13.64 7.13 -30.71
C LEU A 179 -14.99 6.48 -31.00
N ASN A 180 -15.00 5.34 -31.69
CA ASN A 180 -16.22 4.62 -32.07
C ASN A 180 -17.28 5.47 -32.80
N GLY A 181 -16.85 6.49 -33.57
CA GLY A 181 -17.74 7.40 -34.29
C GLY A 181 -18.28 8.57 -33.48
N GLU A 182 -17.96 8.66 -32.17
CA GLU A 182 -18.34 9.77 -31.30
C GLU A 182 -17.14 10.69 -31.04
N THR A 183 -17.39 12.01 -31.03
CA THR A 183 -16.36 13.02 -30.71
C THR A 183 -16.39 13.35 -29.22
N HIS A 184 -15.24 13.24 -28.56
CA HIS A 184 -15.08 13.52 -27.13
C HIS A 184 -14.01 14.59 -26.89
N PRO A 185 -14.21 15.50 -25.92
CA PRO A 185 -13.17 16.42 -25.46
C PRO A 185 -12.25 15.72 -24.44
N LEU A 186 -10.94 15.85 -24.62
CA LEU A 186 -9.92 15.40 -23.67
C LEU A 186 -9.19 16.60 -23.08
N SER A 187 -9.45 16.88 -21.81
CA SER A 187 -8.82 17.98 -21.07
C SER A 187 -7.54 17.53 -20.33
N ASN A 188 -6.72 18.50 -19.93
CA ASN A 188 -5.63 18.23 -19.00
C ASN A 188 -6.16 17.61 -17.69
N GLY A 189 -5.44 16.62 -17.15
CA GLY A 189 -5.86 15.87 -15.97
C GLY A 189 -6.90 14.77 -16.23
N ALA A 190 -7.36 14.60 -17.48
CA ALA A 190 -8.23 13.48 -17.81
C ALA A 190 -7.52 12.14 -17.58
N VAL A 191 -8.18 11.25 -16.83
CA VAL A 191 -7.70 9.88 -16.65
C VAL A 191 -7.86 9.13 -17.96
N VAL A 192 -6.77 8.57 -18.49
CA VAL A 192 -6.77 7.75 -19.71
C VAL A 192 -6.39 6.29 -19.43
N ILE A 193 -5.81 6.00 -18.27
CA ILE A 193 -5.49 4.65 -17.79
C ILE A 193 -5.97 4.56 -16.34
N ALA A 194 -6.72 3.51 -16.03
CA ALA A 194 -7.10 3.16 -14.66
C ALA A 194 -6.86 1.67 -14.44
N ALA A 195 -5.76 1.33 -13.78
CA ALA A 195 -5.31 -0.04 -13.62
C ALA A 195 -5.28 -0.44 -12.14
N ILE A 196 -6.05 -1.47 -11.77
CA ILE A 196 -5.90 -2.17 -10.49
C ILE A 196 -4.89 -3.30 -10.72
N THR A 197 -3.67 -3.08 -10.24
CA THR A 197 -2.51 -3.95 -10.51
C THR A 197 -1.59 -4.01 -9.28
N SER A 198 -0.40 -4.59 -9.47
CA SER A 198 0.66 -4.81 -8.48
C SER A 198 0.29 -5.81 -7.40
N CYS A 199 1.27 -6.62 -6.99
CA CYS A 199 1.14 -7.50 -5.83
C CYS A 199 0.89 -6.70 -4.54
N THR A 200 1.32 -5.44 -4.47
CA THR A 200 1.15 -4.54 -3.31
C THR A 200 -0.31 -4.40 -2.86
N ASN A 201 -1.24 -4.28 -3.81
CA ASN A 201 -2.67 -4.10 -3.53
C ASN A 201 -3.49 -5.35 -3.87
N THR A 202 -3.14 -6.07 -4.95
CA THR A 202 -3.95 -7.21 -5.40
C THR A 202 -3.82 -8.44 -4.50
N SER A 203 -2.80 -8.50 -3.63
CA SER A 203 -2.70 -9.53 -2.58
C SER A 203 -3.54 -9.21 -1.34
N ASN A 204 -4.14 -8.02 -1.27
CA ASN A 204 -4.90 -7.55 -0.12
C ASN A 204 -6.41 -7.67 -0.37
N PRO A 205 -7.10 -8.67 0.21
CA PRO A 205 -8.53 -8.89 -0.05
C PRO A 205 -9.40 -7.71 0.36
N SER A 206 -9.02 -6.96 1.41
CA SER A 206 -9.82 -5.86 1.94
C SER A 206 -10.00 -4.75 0.90
N VAL A 207 -8.91 -4.28 0.29
CA VAL A 207 -8.97 -3.21 -0.73
C VAL A 207 -9.59 -3.69 -2.04
N MET A 208 -9.37 -4.96 -2.39
CA MET A 208 -9.95 -5.55 -3.60
C MET A 208 -11.48 -5.70 -3.46
N MET A 209 -11.96 -6.22 -2.33
CA MET A 209 -13.39 -6.30 -2.03
C MET A 209 -14.02 -4.91 -1.94
N ALA A 210 -13.35 -3.94 -1.31
CA ALA A 210 -13.82 -2.56 -1.28
C ALA A 210 -13.99 -1.97 -2.70
N ALA A 211 -13.03 -2.23 -3.60
CA ALA A 211 -13.13 -1.80 -4.99
C ALA A 211 -14.33 -2.44 -5.73
N GLY A 212 -14.57 -3.74 -5.52
CA GLY A 212 -15.73 -4.44 -6.08
C GLY A 212 -17.06 -3.89 -5.55
N LEU A 213 -17.18 -3.69 -4.24
CA LEU A 213 -18.37 -3.10 -3.61
C LEU A 213 -18.62 -1.67 -4.08
N LEU A 214 -17.56 -0.87 -4.24
CA LEU A 214 -17.66 0.48 -4.81
C LEU A 214 -18.16 0.43 -6.27
N ALA A 215 -17.63 -0.49 -7.08
CA ALA A 215 -18.04 -0.67 -8.46
C ALA A 215 -19.53 -1.08 -8.55
N LYS A 216 -19.97 -2.02 -7.71
CA LYS A 216 -21.39 -2.41 -7.61
C LYS A 216 -22.28 -1.21 -7.30
N ASN A 217 -21.95 -0.46 -6.26
CA ASN A 217 -22.71 0.74 -5.87
C ASN A 217 -22.73 1.81 -6.97
N ALA A 218 -21.64 1.96 -7.73
CA ALA A 218 -21.56 2.89 -8.85
C ALA A 218 -22.50 2.47 -10.01
N VAL A 219 -22.49 1.17 -10.36
CA VAL A 219 -23.36 0.60 -11.41
C VAL A 219 -24.83 0.69 -11.01
N GLU A 220 -25.18 0.36 -9.76
CA GLU A 220 -26.55 0.48 -9.25
C GLU A 220 -27.07 1.94 -9.28
N LYS A 221 -26.15 2.91 -9.20
CA LYS A 221 -26.45 4.35 -9.36
C LYS A 221 -26.41 4.84 -10.81
N GLY A 222 -26.22 3.94 -11.78
CA GLY A 222 -26.18 4.26 -13.20
C GLY A 222 -24.90 4.96 -13.67
N LEU A 223 -23.83 4.96 -12.86
CA LEU A 223 -22.54 5.53 -13.24
C LEU A 223 -21.83 4.61 -14.24
N GLN A 224 -21.12 5.22 -15.19
CA GLN A 224 -20.32 4.52 -16.19
C GLN A 224 -18.94 5.14 -16.32
N VAL A 225 -17.97 4.32 -16.68
CA VAL A 225 -16.61 4.77 -17.01
C VAL A 225 -16.64 5.50 -18.35
N LYS A 226 -15.84 6.56 -18.49
CA LYS A 226 -15.70 7.27 -19.77
C LYS A 226 -15.07 6.34 -20.82
N PRO A 227 -15.52 6.38 -22.09
CA PRO A 227 -15.17 5.38 -23.10
C PRO A 227 -13.68 5.37 -23.48
N TRP A 228 -12.96 6.46 -23.23
CA TRP A 228 -11.53 6.58 -23.53
C TRP A 228 -10.62 6.07 -22.43
N VAL A 229 -11.16 5.70 -21.26
CA VAL A 229 -10.35 5.21 -20.16
C VAL A 229 -10.00 3.75 -20.41
N LYS A 230 -8.71 3.46 -20.57
CA LYS A 230 -8.21 2.09 -20.62
C LYS A 230 -8.18 1.50 -19.21
N THR A 231 -9.26 0.81 -18.85
CA THR A 231 -9.36 0.10 -17.56
C THR A 231 -8.70 -1.27 -17.63
N SER A 232 -8.01 -1.67 -16.56
CA SER A 232 -7.50 -3.04 -16.43
C SER A 232 -7.51 -3.53 -14.97
N LEU A 233 -7.70 -4.83 -14.80
CA LEU A 233 -7.59 -5.53 -13.54
C LEU A 233 -6.60 -6.69 -13.73
N ALA A 234 -5.49 -6.68 -13.00
CA ALA A 234 -4.44 -7.70 -13.08
C ALA A 234 -4.22 -8.33 -11.69
N PRO A 235 -5.01 -9.35 -11.32
CA PRO A 235 -4.89 -9.97 -10.01
C PRO A 235 -3.55 -10.69 -9.81
N GLY A 236 -2.94 -10.53 -8.64
CA GLY A 236 -1.67 -11.18 -8.29
C GLY A 236 -1.79 -12.67 -7.96
N SER A 237 -3.01 -13.22 -7.85
CA SER A 237 -3.29 -14.62 -7.57
C SER A 237 -4.67 -15.03 -8.09
N LYS A 238 -4.86 -16.34 -8.35
CA LYS A 238 -6.17 -16.91 -8.71
C LYS A 238 -7.23 -16.69 -7.63
N VAL A 239 -6.82 -16.72 -6.36
CA VAL A 239 -7.70 -16.54 -5.20
C VAL A 239 -8.51 -15.23 -5.29
N VAL A 240 -7.92 -14.19 -5.88
CA VAL A 240 -8.58 -12.89 -6.06
C VAL A 240 -9.79 -12.98 -6.97
N THR A 241 -9.64 -13.68 -8.09
CA THR A 241 -10.74 -13.89 -9.02
C THR A 241 -11.84 -14.76 -8.39
N ASP A 242 -11.44 -15.77 -7.60
CA ASP A 242 -12.39 -16.70 -6.96
C ASP A 242 -13.28 -16.01 -5.93
N TYR A 243 -12.74 -15.12 -5.08
CA TYR A 243 -13.58 -14.40 -4.12
C TYR A 243 -14.47 -13.34 -4.78
N PHE A 244 -14.04 -12.71 -5.88
CA PHE A 244 -14.92 -11.82 -6.65
C PHE A 244 -16.08 -12.60 -7.25
N ALA A 245 -15.81 -13.73 -7.90
CA ALA A 245 -16.85 -14.58 -8.45
C ALA A 245 -17.84 -15.07 -7.38
N SER A 246 -17.34 -15.35 -6.17
CA SER A 246 -18.18 -15.78 -5.04
C SER A 246 -19.02 -14.64 -4.44
N ALA A 247 -18.54 -13.40 -4.51
CA ALA A 247 -19.21 -12.24 -3.95
C ALA A 247 -20.31 -11.65 -4.86
N GLY A 248 -20.28 -11.98 -6.15
CA GLY A 248 -21.19 -11.44 -7.18
C GLY A 248 -20.82 -10.03 -7.63
#